data_AF-A0AA88NMM0-F1
#
_entry.id   AF-A0AA88NMM0-F1
#
_cell.length_a   1.000
_cell.length_b   1.000
_cell.length_c   1.000
_cell.angle_alpha   90.00
_cell.angle_beta   90.00
_cell.angle_gamma   90.00
#
_symmetry.space_group_name_H-M   'P 1'
#
loop_
_entity.id
_entity.type
_entity.pdbx_description
1 polymer ?
#
loop_
_entity_poly.entity_id
_entity_poly.type
_entity_poly.pdbx_seq_one_letter_code
_entity_poly.pdbx_strand_id
1 'polypeptide(L)'
;MGEMQLNGVTEEMDLLQIDVDTDVLENKPGREDSLYSRNVLRKQRNWERQLAVKKSKRKEEKQRRKLNCGSADSPQLTKRVMKAITRERLAEAKCTGLKLCVDLSMTDCMSDKEVSRLAGQLRRLYGSNKKAAQPFHLLLTDLQKDSRIYRECIRMNDGFLNYMMDITEESCLDLFPSETLVYLSPDAERALETVDADKVYVLGGLVDESIQKKLSFSRARKLSVQTARLPIDEYMVKKSNAKNFHSKILAVNQVFDILLTFCETGSWTEALQTWFPEGKGYVVAPGYFSPHAGAQSLY
;
A
#
# COMPACT_ATOMS: atom_id res chain seq x y z
N MET A 1 -18.32 3.61 -64.14
CA MET A 1 -19.77 3.91 -64.23
C MET A 1 -20.29 3.88 -62.81
N GLY A 2 -20.72 4.95 -62.16
CA GLY A 2 -20.92 6.37 -62.49
C GLY A 2 -21.85 6.90 -61.38
N GLU A 3 -21.34 7.69 -60.44
CA GLU A 3 -21.51 9.16 -60.33
C GLU A 3 -22.94 9.68 -60.09
N MET A 4 -23.02 10.74 -59.26
CA MET A 4 -24.17 11.63 -58.96
C MET A 4 -25.31 11.06 -58.07
N GLN A 5 -25.94 11.85 -57.17
CA GLN A 5 -25.53 13.05 -56.40
C GLN A 5 -26.60 13.36 -55.31
N LEU A 6 -26.19 14.08 -54.24
CA LEU A 6 -26.97 15.07 -53.45
C LEU A 6 -28.45 14.84 -53.06
N ASN A 7 -28.73 14.81 -51.75
CA ASN A 7 -29.52 15.83 -51.02
C ASN A 7 -29.95 15.34 -49.61
N GLY A 8 -30.03 16.26 -48.63
CA GLY A 8 -30.67 16.01 -47.33
C GLY A 8 -29.80 16.26 -46.08
N VAL A 9 -29.49 17.53 -45.80
CA VAL A 9 -29.01 18.00 -44.49
C VAL A 9 -29.97 19.08 -44.00
N THR A 10 -30.76 18.79 -42.97
CA THR A 10 -31.55 19.77 -42.19
C THR A 10 -32.01 19.15 -40.87
N GLU A 11 -31.92 19.94 -39.79
CA GLU A 11 -32.43 19.71 -38.42
C GLU A 11 -31.79 18.53 -37.63
N GLU A 12 -31.36 18.64 -36.37
CA GLU A 12 -31.23 19.78 -35.43
C GLU A 12 -29.83 19.79 -34.75
N MET A 13 -29.14 20.94 -34.71
CA MET A 13 -28.15 21.34 -33.70
C MET A 13 -28.05 22.87 -33.76
N ASP A 14 -28.87 23.56 -32.96
CA ASP A 14 -28.99 25.02 -33.02
C ASP A 14 -28.73 25.68 -31.66
N LEU A 15 -28.20 26.92 -31.73
CA LEU A 15 -27.95 27.89 -30.65
C LEU A 15 -26.97 27.42 -29.54
N LEU A 16 -25.87 28.11 -29.24
CA LEU A 16 -25.60 29.55 -29.39
C LEU A 16 -24.16 29.79 -29.91
N GLN A 17 -24.05 30.26 -31.14
CA GLN A 17 -22.85 30.92 -31.65
C GLN A 17 -23.24 32.39 -31.84
N ILE A 18 -22.74 33.28 -30.97
CA ILE A 18 -23.06 34.71 -31.03
C ILE A 18 -22.15 35.35 -32.08
N ASP A 19 -22.76 35.84 -33.16
CA ASP A 19 -22.08 36.60 -34.19
C ASP A 19 -21.50 37.90 -33.61
N VAL A 20 -20.26 38.19 -33.99
CA VAL A 20 -19.62 39.49 -33.72
C VAL A 20 -19.72 40.31 -35.00
N ASP A 21 -20.88 40.93 -35.18
CA ASP A 21 -21.05 41.92 -36.26
C ASP A 21 -20.05 43.06 -36.10
N THR A 22 -19.37 43.37 -37.19
CA THR A 22 -18.26 44.33 -37.21
C THR A 22 -18.78 45.67 -37.72
N ASP A 23 -19.42 46.44 -36.84
CA ASP A 23 -19.94 47.76 -37.21
C ASP A 23 -19.03 48.90 -36.68
N VAL A 24 -18.55 49.73 -37.61
CA VAL A 24 -17.53 50.75 -37.35
C VAL A 24 -18.21 52.11 -37.12
N LEU A 25 -18.29 52.54 -35.85
CA LEU A 25 -18.60 53.93 -35.50
C LEU A 25 -17.63 54.44 -34.41
N GLU A 26 -16.99 55.58 -34.69
CA GLU A 26 -15.95 56.16 -33.84
C GLU A 26 -16.51 56.92 -32.61
N ASN A 27 -15.60 57.13 -31.63
CA ASN A 27 -15.64 58.13 -30.55
C ASN A 27 -16.52 57.88 -29.30
N LYS A 28 -15.93 57.22 -28.29
CA LYS A 28 -15.35 57.92 -27.10
C LYS A 28 -14.67 56.94 -26.11
N PRO A 29 -13.53 57.31 -25.48
CA PRO A 29 -12.84 56.44 -24.52
C PRO A 29 -13.51 56.50 -23.13
N GLY A 30 -14.34 55.51 -22.79
CA GLY A 30 -15.23 55.59 -21.63
C GLY A 30 -15.58 54.27 -20.91
N ARG A 31 -14.62 53.68 -20.20
CA ARG A 31 -14.83 52.75 -19.05
C ARG A 31 -15.72 51.51 -19.26
N GLU A 32 -15.16 50.41 -19.78
CA GLU A 32 -15.75 49.06 -19.58
C GLU A 32 -14.82 47.99 -18.94
N ASP A 33 -13.58 48.34 -18.58
CA ASP A 33 -12.63 47.46 -17.87
C ASP A 33 -12.94 47.26 -16.36
N SER A 34 -14.20 47.02 -15.96
CA SER A 34 -14.55 46.96 -14.53
C SER A 34 -15.68 46.00 -14.11
N LEU A 35 -15.79 44.82 -14.73
CA LEU A 35 -16.66 43.73 -14.24
C LEU A 35 -15.92 42.54 -13.60
N TYR A 36 -14.66 42.73 -13.19
CA TYR A 36 -14.03 41.89 -12.15
C TYR A 36 -13.67 42.73 -10.94
N SER A 37 -14.27 42.41 -9.79
CA SER A 37 -13.91 43.04 -8.51
C SER A 37 -12.40 42.97 -8.31
N ARG A 38 -11.74 44.10 -8.00
CA ARG A 38 -10.27 44.21 -7.83
C ARG A 38 -9.70 43.15 -6.89
N ASN A 39 -10.51 42.65 -5.94
CA ASN A 39 -10.16 41.57 -5.02
C ASN A 39 -9.99 40.20 -5.70
N VAL A 40 -10.75 39.89 -6.76
CA VAL A 40 -10.66 38.64 -7.54
C VAL A 40 -9.35 38.61 -8.33
N LEU A 41 -9.06 39.67 -9.09
CA LEU A 41 -7.80 39.83 -9.82
C LEU A 41 -6.58 39.79 -8.89
N ARG A 42 -6.69 40.36 -7.68
CA ARG A 42 -5.64 40.26 -6.64
C ARG A 42 -5.45 38.84 -6.12
N LYS A 43 -6.52 38.07 -5.91
CA LYS A 43 -6.44 36.65 -5.53
C LYS A 43 -5.81 35.81 -6.63
N GLN A 44 -6.22 35.99 -7.88
CA GLN A 44 -5.66 35.28 -9.04
C GLN A 44 -4.15 35.54 -9.19
N ARG A 45 -3.73 36.81 -9.20
CA ARG A 45 -2.31 37.18 -9.31
C ARG A 45 -1.45 36.63 -8.15
N ASN A 46 -2.01 36.54 -6.94
CA ASN A 46 -1.33 35.90 -5.81
C ASN A 46 -1.27 34.37 -5.94
N TRP A 47 -2.30 33.72 -6.49
CA TRP A 47 -2.31 32.28 -6.77
C TRP A 47 -1.27 31.91 -7.84
N GLU A 48 -1.20 32.68 -8.93
CA GLU A 48 -0.18 32.56 -9.98
C GLU A 48 1.24 32.71 -9.42
N ARG A 49 1.48 33.73 -8.57
CA ARG A 49 2.76 33.91 -7.85
C ARG A 49 3.10 32.70 -6.98
N GLN A 50 2.14 32.16 -6.21
CA GLN A 50 2.37 30.97 -5.40
C GLN A 50 2.67 29.72 -6.24
N LEU A 51 2.02 29.55 -7.39
CA LEU A 51 2.32 28.49 -8.34
C LEU A 51 3.71 28.66 -8.98
N ALA A 52 4.11 29.88 -9.33
CA ALA A 52 5.43 30.20 -9.86
C ALA A 52 6.53 29.89 -8.82
N VAL A 53 6.35 30.31 -7.56
CA VAL A 53 7.26 29.99 -6.46
C VAL A 53 7.34 28.47 -6.21
N LYS A 54 6.21 27.76 -6.21
CA LYS A 54 6.19 26.28 -6.10
C LYS A 54 6.88 25.60 -7.29
N LYS A 55 6.72 26.10 -8.52
CA LYS A 55 7.44 25.61 -9.71
C LYS A 55 8.94 25.88 -9.61
N SER A 56 9.35 27.06 -9.14
CA SER A 56 10.76 27.43 -8.96
C SER A 56 11.44 26.53 -7.91
N LYS A 57 10.85 26.43 -6.71
CA LYS A 57 11.38 25.56 -5.64
C LYS A 57 11.48 24.08 -6.09
N ARG A 58 10.54 23.57 -6.88
CA ARG A 58 10.62 22.22 -7.49
C ARG A 58 11.77 22.08 -8.51
N LYS A 59 12.09 23.13 -9.28
CA LYS A 59 13.25 23.12 -10.21
C LYS A 59 14.57 23.17 -9.43
N GLU A 60 14.65 24.05 -8.45
CA GLU A 60 15.81 24.25 -7.58
C GLU A 60 16.13 22.99 -6.76
N GLU A 61 15.13 22.37 -6.14
CA GLU A 61 15.30 21.10 -5.43
C GLU A 61 15.72 19.96 -6.38
N LYS A 62 15.19 19.93 -7.62
CA LYS A 62 15.61 18.97 -8.66
C LYS A 62 17.05 19.20 -9.11
N GLN A 63 17.54 20.44 -9.11
CA GLN A 63 18.96 20.74 -9.38
C GLN A 63 19.84 20.38 -8.17
N ARG A 64 19.44 20.71 -6.94
CA ARG A 64 20.14 20.30 -5.71
C ARG A 64 20.27 18.78 -5.60
N ARG A 65 19.21 18.03 -5.92
CA ARG A 65 19.23 16.56 -5.99
C ARG A 65 20.12 16.02 -7.12
N LYS A 66 20.34 16.76 -8.21
CA LYS A 66 21.31 16.40 -9.26
C LYS A 66 22.75 16.63 -8.78
N LEU A 67 23.02 17.77 -8.15
CA LEU A 67 24.34 18.11 -7.61
C LEU A 67 24.77 17.12 -6.52
N ASN A 68 23.90 16.82 -5.55
CA ASN A 68 24.13 15.77 -4.54
C ASN A 68 24.20 14.34 -5.10
N CYS A 69 23.86 14.11 -6.38
CA CYS A 69 24.01 12.80 -7.03
C CYS A 69 25.40 12.61 -7.66
N GLY A 70 26.19 13.68 -7.81
CA GLY A 70 27.51 13.65 -8.43
C GLY A 70 28.68 13.40 -7.46
N SER A 71 28.41 13.14 -6.18
CA SER A 71 29.42 13.02 -5.12
C SER A 71 29.41 11.66 -4.43
N ALA A 72 29.13 10.59 -5.18
CA ALA A 72 29.11 9.22 -4.67
C ALA A 72 29.63 8.25 -5.75
N ASP A 73 30.94 8.04 -5.76
CA ASP A 73 31.62 7.04 -6.60
C ASP A 73 31.31 5.61 -6.13
N SER A 74 30.09 5.18 -6.42
CA SER A 74 29.75 3.77 -6.58
C SER A 74 29.10 3.60 -7.95
N PRO A 75 29.29 2.47 -8.64
CA PRO A 75 28.63 2.20 -9.91
C PRO A 75 27.12 1.99 -9.68
N GLN A 76 26.37 3.08 -9.54
CA GLN A 76 24.93 3.06 -9.37
C GLN A 76 24.27 2.50 -10.64
N LEU A 77 23.86 1.23 -10.56
CA LEU A 77 23.10 0.55 -11.59
C LEU A 77 21.94 1.43 -12.06
N THR A 78 21.75 1.56 -13.36
CA THR A 78 20.72 2.45 -13.89
C THR A 78 19.33 2.04 -13.37
N LYS A 79 18.40 3.00 -13.26
CA LYS A 79 17.03 2.72 -12.79
C LYS A 79 16.30 1.65 -13.60
N ARG A 80 16.70 1.42 -14.87
CA ARG A 80 16.19 0.32 -15.70
C ARG A 80 16.71 -1.03 -15.21
N VAL A 81 18.02 -1.13 -14.95
CA VAL A 81 18.67 -2.35 -14.43
C VAL A 81 18.14 -2.70 -13.04
N MET A 82 18.07 -1.74 -12.10
CA MET A 82 17.49 -1.99 -10.77
C MET A 82 16.03 -2.48 -10.86
N LYS A 83 15.23 -1.94 -11.80
CA LYS A 83 13.83 -2.40 -12.02
C LYS A 83 13.78 -3.82 -12.60
N ALA A 84 14.75 -4.21 -13.45
CA ALA A 84 14.85 -5.57 -13.98
C ALA A 84 15.22 -6.57 -12.86
N ILE A 85 16.29 -6.30 -12.10
CA ILE A 85 16.71 -7.14 -10.95
C ILE A 85 15.56 -7.30 -9.94
N THR A 86 14.85 -6.21 -9.62
CA THR A 86 13.70 -6.26 -8.70
C THR A 86 12.55 -7.13 -9.25
N ARG A 87 12.38 -7.16 -10.58
CA ARG A 87 11.34 -7.96 -11.25
C ARG A 87 11.72 -9.44 -11.28
N GLU A 88 12.96 -9.74 -11.60
CA GLU A 88 13.53 -11.09 -11.61
C GLU A 88 13.41 -11.74 -10.23
N ARG A 89 13.87 -11.05 -9.17
CA ARG A 89 13.73 -11.49 -7.78
C ARG A 89 12.29 -11.74 -7.34
N LEU A 90 11.33 -10.93 -7.80
CA LEU A 90 9.90 -11.14 -7.50
C LEU A 90 9.30 -12.29 -8.32
N ALA A 91 9.85 -12.60 -9.50
CA ALA A 91 9.43 -13.74 -10.31
C ALA A 91 10.01 -15.06 -9.76
N GLU A 92 11.25 -15.05 -9.26
CA GLU A 92 11.86 -16.16 -8.51
C GLU A 92 11.07 -16.46 -7.23
N ALA A 93 10.82 -15.44 -6.41
CA ALA A 93 10.03 -15.54 -5.18
C ALA A 93 8.62 -16.14 -5.41
N LYS A 94 8.01 -15.96 -6.58
CA LYS A 94 6.72 -16.59 -6.93
C LYS A 94 6.79 -18.12 -7.00
N CYS A 95 7.96 -18.69 -7.29
CA CYS A 95 8.15 -20.12 -7.43
C CYS A 95 8.75 -20.77 -6.17
N THR A 96 9.68 -20.07 -5.51
CA THR A 96 10.51 -20.62 -4.41
C THR A 96 10.36 -19.89 -3.07
N GLY A 97 9.71 -18.73 -3.04
CA GLY A 97 9.58 -17.89 -1.86
C GLY A 97 8.53 -18.39 -0.87
N LEU A 98 8.65 -17.92 0.38
CA LEU A 98 7.66 -18.15 1.44
C LEU A 98 6.28 -17.64 1.01
N LYS A 99 5.24 -18.45 1.20
CA LYS A 99 3.88 -18.14 0.74
C LYS A 99 3.12 -17.37 1.80
N LEU A 100 2.61 -16.20 1.43
CA LEU A 100 1.73 -15.40 2.28
C LEU A 100 0.47 -14.96 1.53
N CYS A 101 -0.67 -15.37 2.05
CA CYS A 101 -2.00 -15.01 1.56
C CYS A 101 -2.57 -13.86 2.38
N VAL A 102 -3.30 -12.95 1.74
CA VAL A 102 -4.22 -12.03 2.42
C VAL A 102 -5.65 -12.42 2.04
N ASP A 103 -6.41 -12.86 3.04
CA ASP A 103 -7.81 -13.31 2.93
C ASP A 103 -8.74 -12.09 2.93
N LEU A 104 -9.33 -11.78 1.76
CA LEU A 104 -10.17 -10.59 1.55
C LEU A 104 -11.68 -10.87 1.62
N SER A 105 -12.08 -12.09 1.99
CA SER A 105 -13.48 -12.51 2.14
C SER A 105 -14.31 -11.71 3.14
N MET A 106 -13.64 -11.08 4.13
CA MET A 106 -14.28 -10.30 5.18
C MET A 106 -14.40 -8.81 4.82
N THR A 107 -14.07 -8.42 3.58
CA THR A 107 -14.04 -6.99 3.20
C THR A 107 -15.40 -6.31 3.15
N ASP A 108 -16.49 -7.08 3.03
CA ASP A 108 -17.86 -6.55 3.03
C ASP A 108 -18.36 -6.07 4.40
N CYS A 109 -17.76 -6.51 5.51
CA CYS A 109 -18.15 -6.02 6.84
C CYS A 109 -17.51 -4.66 7.22
N MET A 110 -16.65 -4.10 6.36
CA MET A 110 -15.92 -2.85 6.59
C MET A 110 -16.61 -1.61 6.01
N SER A 111 -16.38 -0.45 6.63
CA SER A 111 -16.73 0.86 6.05
C SER A 111 -15.79 1.28 4.91
N ASP A 112 -16.18 2.25 4.08
CA ASP A 112 -15.34 2.72 2.96
C ASP A 112 -13.98 3.25 3.42
N LYS A 113 -13.96 3.83 4.63
CA LYS A 113 -12.73 4.34 5.25
C LYS A 113 -11.81 3.20 5.67
N GLU A 114 -12.34 2.06 6.11
CA GLU A 114 -11.58 0.87 6.49
C GLU A 114 -11.08 0.13 5.24
N VAL A 115 -11.92 -0.04 4.21
CA VAL A 115 -11.52 -0.57 2.89
C VAL A 115 -10.40 0.28 2.27
N SER A 116 -10.51 1.62 2.32
CA SER A 116 -9.48 2.54 1.84
C SER A 116 -8.16 2.43 2.61
N ARG A 117 -8.24 2.23 3.94
CA ARG A 117 -7.07 1.94 4.76
C ARG A 117 -6.45 0.59 4.41
N LEU A 118 -7.26 -0.46 4.18
CA LEU A 118 -6.76 -1.78 3.78
C LEU A 118 -6.03 -1.73 2.45
N ALA A 119 -6.62 -1.09 1.42
CA ALA A 119 -5.95 -0.87 0.13
C ALA A 119 -4.59 -0.15 0.30
N GLY A 120 -4.54 0.84 1.20
CA GLY A 120 -3.30 1.52 1.59
C GLY A 120 -2.29 0.65 2.37
N GLN A 121 -2.76 -0.34 3.14
CA GLN A 121 -1.90 -1.33 3.81
C GLN A 121 -1.34 -2.34 2.80
N LEU A 122 -2.16 -2.87 1.89
CA LEU A 122 -1.73 -3.75 0.80
C LEU A 122 -0.64 -3.09 -0.07
N ARG A 123 -0.77 -1.79 -0.35
CA ARG A 123 0.28 -1.01 -1.04
C ARG A 123 1.61 -0.97 -0.28
N ARG A 124 1.55 -0.81 1.04
CA ARG A 124 2.76 -0.77 1.90
C ARG A 124 3.40 -2.15 1.95
N LEU A 125 2.60 -3.19 2.18
CA LEU A 125 3.01 -4.60 2.19
C LEU A 125 3.75 -4.96 0.89
N TYR A 126 3.16 -4.71 -0.29
CA TYR A 126 3.86 -4.95 -1.57
C TYR A 126 5.11 -4.06 -1.73
N GLY A 127 5.06 -2.82 -1.24
CA GLY A 127 6.19 -1.90 -1.25
C GLY A 127 7.37 -2.34 -0.39
N SER A 128 7.13 -3.06 0.72
CA SER A 128 8.14 -3.71 1.56
C SER A 128 8.65 -4.99 0.90
N ASN A 129 7.75 -5.88 0.46
CA ASN A 129 8.12 -7.14 -0.21
C ASN A 129 9.00 -6.90 -1.44
N LYS A 130 8.68 -5.87 -2.22
CA LYS A 130 9.47 -5.46 -3.38
C LYS A 130 10.90 -5.02 -3.04
N LYS A 131 11.17 -4.57 -1.81
CA LYS A 131 12.51 -4.14 -1.36
C LYS A 131 13.30 -5.28 -0.72
N ALA A 132 12.64 -6.16 0.04
CA ALA A 132 13.17 -7.31 0.76
C ALA A 132 14.29 -8.04 0.04
N ALA A 133 15.32 -8.52 0.75
CA ALA A 133 16.38 -9.32 0.15
C ALA A 133 15.83 -10.65 -0.39
N GLN A 134 14.91 -11.27 0.35
CA GLN A 134 14.15 -12.46 -0.02
C GLN A 134 12.64 -12.16 0.04
N PRO A 135 11.99 -11.86 -1.09
CA PRO A 135 10.55 -11.58 -1.11
C PRO A 135 9.71 -12.85 -0.87
N PHE A 136 8.54 -12.65 -0.27
CA PHE A 136 7.47 -13.63 -0.20
C PHE A 136 6.75 -13.76 -1.53
N HIS A 137 6.24 -14.96 -1.83
CA HIS A 137 5.15 -15.16 -2.77
C HIS A 137 3.86 -14.60 -2.14
N LEU A 138 3.40 -13.47 -2.65
CA LEU A 138 2.18 -12.82 -2.18
C LEU A 138 0.97 -13.27 -3.00
N LEU A 139 -0.10 -13.65 -2.30
CA LEU A 139 -1.41 -13.96 -2.88
C LEU A 139 -2.50 -13.11 -2.22
N LEU A 140 -3.43 -12.60 -3.01
CA LEU A 140 -4.70 -12.03 -2.54
C LEU A 140 -5.81 -13.03 -2.89
N THR A 141 -6.44 -13.62 -1.88
CA THR A 141 -7.51 -14.63 -2.04
C THR A 141 -8.88 -13.99 -1.79
N ASP A 142 -9.94 -14.65 -2.27
CA ASP A 142 -11.32 -14.18 -2.14
C ASP A 142 -11.52 -12.75 -2.74
N LEU A 143 -10.76 -12.37 -3.79
CA LEU A 143 -10.74 -11.02 -4.38
C LEU A 143 -11.44 -10.95 -5.75
N GLN A 144 -12.76 -10.81 -5.74
CA GLN A 144 -13.57 -10.60 -6.95
C GLN A 144 -13.24 -9.26 -7.64
N LYS A 145 -13.17 -9.26 -8.98
CA LYS A 145 -12.76 -8.09 -9.80
C LYS A 145 -13.77 -6.94 -9.82
N ASP A 146 -15.01 -7.19 -9.46
CA ASP A 146 -16.05 -6.17 -9.31
C ASP A 146 -16.22 -5.72 -7.85
N SER A 147 -15.57 -6.36 -6.89
CA SER A 147 -15.67 -6.04 -5.45
C SER A 147 -15.25 -4.60 -5.12
N ARG A 148 -15.78 -4.09 -4.01
CA ARG A 148 -15.49 -2.75 -3.47
C ARG A 148 -14.01 -2.58 -3.13
N ILE A 149 -13.37 -3.60 -2.53
CA ILE A 149 -11.95 -3.60 -2.21
C ILE A 149 -11.06 -3.60 -3.47
N TYR A 150 -11.44 -4.32 -4.53
CA TYR A 150 -10.67 -4.34 -5.78
C TYR A 150 -10.65 -2.96 -6.46
N ARG A 151 -11.83 -2.31 -6.58
CA ARG A 151 -11.96 -0.95 -7.11
C ARG A 151 -11.12 0.05 -6.30
N GLU A 152 -11.16 -0.06 -4.97
CA GLU A 152 -10.40 0.80 -4.08
C GLU A 152 -8.88 0.55 -4.17
N CYS A 153 -8.44 -0.69 -4.36
CA CYS A 153 -7.04 -1.02 -4.63
C CYS A 153 -6.54 -0.37 -5.92
N ILE A 154 -7.30 -0.43 -7.02
CA ILE A 154 -6.95 0.27 -8.26
C ILE A 154 -6.90 1.80 -8.04
N ARG A 155 -7.86 2.37 -7.31
CA ARG A 155 -7.95 3.82 -7.06
C ARG A 155 -6.81 4.35 -6.19
N MET A 156 -6.38 3.60 -5.18
CA MET A 156 -5.38 4.03 -4.20
C MET A 156 -3.93 3.70 -4.60
N ASN A 157 -3.74 2.72 -5.47
CA ASN A 157 -2.45 2.08 -5.70
C ASN A 157 -2.09 2.18 -7.19
N ASP A 158 -1.43 3.28 -7.57
CA ASP A 158 -0.91 3.49 -8.94
C ASP A 158 -0.15 2.25 -9.44
N GLY A 159 -0.67 1.64 -10.50
CA GLY A 159 -0.08 0.44 -11.09
C GLY A 159 -0.34 -0.86 -10.32
N PHE A 160 -1.39 -0.97 -9.50
CA PHE A 160 -1.86 -2.22 -8.88
C PHE A 160 -1.91 -3.40 -9.86
N LEU A 161 -2.46 -3.18 -11.07
CA LEU A 161 -2.52 -4.15 -12.17
C LEU A 161 -1.13 -4.62 -12.68
N ASN A 162 -0.04 -3.97 -12.27
CA ASN A 162 1.34 -4.33 -12.60
C ASN A 162 2.08 -4.91 -11.38
N TYR A 163 1.38 -5.28 -10.31
CA TYR A 163 1.98 -5.92 -9.14
C TYR A 163 2.28 -7.38 -9.47
N MET A 164 3.46 -7.84 -9.08
CA MET A 164 3.88 -9.24 -9.24
C MET A 164 3.49 -9.98 -7.96
N MET A 165 2.20 -10.29 -7.88
CA MET A 165 1.50 -11.06 -6.85
C MET A 165 0.36 -11.79 -7.54
N ASP A 166 -0.12 -12.89 -6.97
CA ASP A 166 -1.30 -13.56 -7.49
C ASP A 166 -2.58 -12.96 -6.89
N ILE A 167 -3.60 -12.86 -7.72
CA ILE A 167 -4.93 -12.38 -7.36
C ILE A 167 -5.91 -13.44 -7.84
N THR A 168 -6.66 -14.03 -6.91
CA THR A 168 -7.67 -15.05 -7.21
C THR A 168 -8.96 -14.77 -6.45
N GLU A 169 -10.06 -15.26 -7.02
CA GLU A 169 -11.41 -15.20 -6.47
C GLU A 169 -11.69 -16.42 -5.57
N GLU A 170 -10.83 -17.45 -5.65
CA GLU A 170 -10.84 -18.67 -4.84
C GLU A 170 -10.34 -18.40 -3.41
N SER A 171 -10.73 -19.27 -2.46
CA SER A 171 -10.30 -19.15 -1.07
C SER A 171 -8.96 -19.85 -0.82
N CYS A 172 -8.30 -19.49 0.28
CA CYS A 172 -7.01 -20.09 0.63
C CYS A 172 -7.07 -21.61 0.85
N LEU A 173 -8.22 -22.16 1.28
CA LEU A 173 -8.48 -23.61 1.38
C LEU A 173 -8.58 -24.31 0.01
N ASP A 174 -9.06 -23.62 -1.03
CA ASP A 174 -9.23 -24.21 -2.35
C ASP A 174 -7.88 -24.35 -3.07
N LEU A 175 -6.94 -23.47 -2.72
CA LEU A 175 -5.58 -23.36 -3.29
C LEU A 175 -4.55 -24.26 -2.60
N PHE A 176 -4.71 -24.51 -1.29
CA PHE A 176 -3.69 -25.14 -0.45
C PHE A 176 -4.30 -26.12 0.57
N PRO A 177 -3.64 -27.27 0.84
CA PRO A 177 -4.11 -28.21 1.87
C PRO A 177 -4.17 -27.57 3.26
N SER A 178 -5.22 -27.90 4.03
CA SER A 178 -5.52 -27.35 5.35
C SER A 178 -4.35 -27.46 6.36
N GLU A 179 -3.51 -28.47 6.21
CA GLU A 179 -2.38 -28.81 7.08
C GLU A 179 -1.14 -27.96 6.80
N THR A 180 -1.14 -27.26 5.67
CA THR A 180 -0.09 -26.28 5.28
C THR A 180 -0.46 -24.86 5.68
N LEU A 181 -1.74 -24.58 5.97
CA LEU A 181 -2.25 -23.24 6.24
C LEU A 181 -2.13 -22.85 7.72
N VAL A 182 -1.43 -21.74 7.96
CA VAL A 182 -1.29 -21.12 9.29
C VAL A 182 -1.94 -19.74 9.28
N TYR A 183 -3.14 -19.64 9.84
CA TYR A 183 -3.90 -18.39 9.91
C TYR A 183 -3.41 -17.56 11.10
N LEU A 184 -2.88 -16.37 10.81
CA LEU A 184 -2.36 -15.46 11.82
C LEU A 184 -3.46 -14.58 12.40
N SER A 185 -3.66 -14.69 13.70
CA SER A 185 -4.71 -13.97 14.44
C SER A 185 -4.23 -13.57 15.83
N PRO A 186 -4.48 -12.32 16.30
CA PRO A 186 -4.08 -11.89 17.64
C PRO A 186 -4.85 -12.62 18.76
N ASP A 187 -5.99 -13.26 18.45
CA ASP A 187 -6.81 -14.03 19.39
C ASP A 187 -6.39 -15.50 19.50
N ALA A 188 -5.36 -15.95 18.76
CA ALA A 188 -4.91 -17.34 18.79
C ALA A 188 -4.14 -17.70 20.08
N GLU A 189 -4.31 -18.93 20.54
CA GLU A 189 -3.73 -19.41 21.80
C GLU A 189 -2.21 -19.59 21.72
N ARG A 190 -1.72 -20.22 20.64
CA ARG A 190 -0.29 -20.50 20.42
C ARG A 190 0.42 -19.33 19.74
N ALA A 191 1.61 -19.00 20.24
CA ALA A 191 2.52 -18.10 19.56
C ALA A 191 3.13 -18.77 18.32
N LEU A 192 3.53 -17.95 17.35
CA LEU A 192 4.33 -18.37 16.20
C LEU A 192 5.82 -18.33 16.60
N GLU A 193 6.46 -19.50 16.60
CA GLU A 193 7.86 -19.65 17.02
C GLU A 193 8.83 -19.58 15.83
N THR A 194 8.49 -20.22 14.71
CA THR A 194 9.26 -20.24 13.46
C THR A 194 8.40 -19.83 12.26
N VAL A 195 9.05 -19.55 11.13
CA VAL A 195 8.39 -19.33 9.82
C VAL A 195 8.97 -20.36 8.86
N ASP A 196 8.18 -21.37 8.52
CA ASP A 196 8.61 -22.58 7.83
C ASP A 196 8.23 -22.52 6.34
N ALA A 197 9.10 -23.06 5.47
CA ALA A 197 8.95 -22.92 4.02
C ALA A 197 7.91 -23.86 3.38
N ASP A 198 7.46 -24.90 4.09
CA ASP A 198 6.36 -25.76 3.67
C ASP A 198 4.97 -25.17 3.98
N LYS A 199 4.91 -24.10 4.79
CA LYS A 199 3.67 -23.47 5.24
C LYS A 199 3.23 -22.30 4.38
N VAL A 200 1.93 -22.01 4.46
CA VAL A 200 1.26 -20.87 3.85
C VAL A 200 0.67 -20.02 4.96
N TYR A 201 1.19 -18.81 5.13
CA TYR A 201 0.77 -17.90 6.18
C TYR A 201 -0.40 -17.04 5.70
N VAL A 202 -1.53 -17.06 6.43
CA VAL A 202 -2.74 -16.31 6.04
C VAL A 202 -2.93 -15.11 6.96
N LEU A 203 -2.97 -13.91 6.40
CA LEU A 203 -3.37 -12.69 7.09
C LEU A 203 -4.84 -12.38 6.79
N GLY A 204 -5.64 -12.17 7.82
CA GLY A 204 -7.00 -11.64 7.62
C GLY A 204 -6.94 -10.22 7.08
N GLY A 205 -7.48 -10.00 5.88
CA GLY A 205 -7.57 -8.71 5.20
C GLY A 205 -8.67 -7.82 5.80
N LEU A 206 -8.51 -7.47 7.07
CA LEU A 206 -9.48 -6.72 7.87
C LEU A 206 -8.82 -5.50 8.50
N VAL A 207 -9.50 -4.36 8.46
CA VAL A 207 -9.16 -3.15 9.21
C VAL A 207 -10.35 -2.84 10.10
N ASP A 208 -10.20 -3.14 11.39
CA ASP A 208 -11.25 -2.98 12.39
C ASP A 208 -10.97 -1.75 13.26
N GLU A 209 -11.71 -0.66 13.06
CA GLU A 209 -11.74 0.46 14.01
C GLU A 209 -12.73 0.21 15.17
N SER A 210 -13.45 -0.92 15.16
CA SER A 210 -14.70 -1.15 15.91
C SER A 210 -14.68 -2.32 16.91
N ILE A 211 -13.56 -3.03 17.10
CA ILE A 211 -13.41 -4.12 18.06
C ILE A 211 -14.46 -5.24 17.82
N GLN A 212 -14.62 -5.67 16.57
CA GLN A 212 -15.31 -6.92 16.23
C GLN A 212 -14.39 -8.11 16.57
N LYS A 213 -14.22 -8.33 17.88
CA LYS A 213 -13.31 -9.34 18.45
C LYS A 213 -13.52 -10.69 17.78
N LYS A 214 -12.41 -11.36 17.45
CA LYS A 214 -12.39 -12.75 16.96
C LYS A 214 -13.00 -13.00 15.59
N LEU A 215 -13.23 -12.02 14.69
CA LEU A 215 -13.71 -12.33 13.33
C LEU A 215 -12.78 -13.31 12.58
N SER A 216 -11.50 -12.93 12.40
CA SER A 216 -10.52 -13.77 11.70
C SER A 216 -10.26 -15.10 12.43
N PHE A 217 -10.28 -15.11 13.77
CA PHE A 217 -10.14 -16.32 14.58
C PHE A 217 -11.34 -17.26 14.44
N SER A 218 -12.56 -16.71 14.40
CA SER A 218 -13.79 -17.48 14.20
C SER A 218 -13.87 -18.04 12.78
N ARG A 219 -13.38 -17.29 11.77
CA ARG A 219 -13.20 -17.81 10.42
C ARG A 219 -12.19 -18.94 10.42
N ALA A 220 -10.99 -18.76 10.95
CA ALA A 220 -9.98 -19.81 11.01
C ALA A 220 -10.46 -21.09 11.74
N ARG A 221 -11.17 -20.97 12.88
CA ARG A 221 -11.80 -22.13 13.55
C ARG A 221 -12.89 -22.80 12.70
N LYS A 222 -13.72 -22.05 11.96
CA LYS A 222 -14.69 -22.64 11.01
C LYS A 222 -14.01 -23.37 9.87
N LEU A 223 -12.90 -22.84 9.37
CA LEU A 223 -12.07 -23.44 8.32
C LEU A 223 -11.19 -24.59 8.84
N SER A 224 -11.16 -24.82 10.16
CA SER A 224 -10.37 -25.88 10.82
C SER A 224 -8.86 -25.88 10.51
N VAL A 225 -8.31 -24.71 10.17
CA VAL A 225 -6.88 -24.50 9.90
C VAL A 225 -6.09 -24.22 11.18
N GLN A 226 -4.78 -24.43 11.14
CA GLN A 226 -3.89 -24.07 12.24
C GLN A 226 -3.92 -22.55 12.47
N THR A 227 -4.01 -22.12 13.73
CA THR A 227 -3.96 -20.70 14.11
C THR A 227 -2.73 -20.39 14.97
N ALA A 228 -2.06 -19.27 14.70
CA ALA A 228 -1.01 -18.73 15.55
C ALA A 228 -1.13 -17.21 15.72
N ARG A 229 -0.62 -16.67 16.82
CA ARG A 229 -0.44 -15.22 17.04
C ARG A 229 1.03 -14.86 16.94
N LEU A 230 1.35 -13.60 16.66
CA LEU A 230 2.73 -13.13 16.85
C LEU A 230 3.15 -13.27 18.33
N PRO A 231 4.45 -13.54 18.61
CA PRO A 231 4.94 -13.78 19.97
C PRO A 231 5.13 -12.49 20.78
N ILE A 232 4.13 -11.59 20.75
CA ILE A 232 4.18 -10.28 21.42
C ILE A 232 4.26 -10.45 22.94
N ASP A 233 3.68 -11.51 23.49
CA ASP A 233 3.57 -11.73 24.94
C ASP A 233 4.86 -12.33 25.53
N GLU A 234 5.60 -13.04 24.68
CA GLU A 234 6.87 -13.70 24.97
C GLU A 234 8.03 -12.70 24.94
N TYR A 235 8.03 -11.76 23.98
CA TYR A 235 9.14 -10.83 23.76
C TYR A 235 8.88 -9.38 24.19
N MET A 236 7.63 -8.96 24.48
CA MET A 236 7.29 -7.57 24.78
C MET A 236 6.54 -7.36 26.10
N VAL A 237 6.90 -6.28 26.80
CA VAL A 237 6.27 -5.82 28.05
C VAL A 237 5.49 -4.53 27.84
N LYS A 238 4.47 -4.31 28.69
CA LYS A 238 3.70 -3.05 28.68
C LYS A 238 4.58 -1.89 29.12
N LYS A 239 4.77 -0.91 28.24
CA LYS A 239 5.33 0.41 28.57
C LYS A 239 4.25 1.25 29.24
N SER A 240 4.57 1.86 30.38
CA SER A 240 3.72 2.94 30.93
C SER A 240 3.65 4.10 29.93
N ASN A 241 2.45 4.61 29.67
CA ASN A 241 2.23 5.70 28.73
C ASN A 241 1.09 6.61 29.19
N ALA A 242 1.17 7.90 28.84
CA ALA A 242 0.24 8.94 29.31
C ALA A 242 -1.23 8.74 28.88
N LYS A 243 -1.51 7.82 27.96
CA LYS A 243 -2.88 7.50 27.48
C LYS A 243 -3.43 6.20 28.08
N ASN A 244 -2.63 5.48 28.88
CA ASN A 244 -2.90 4.13 29.36
C ASN A 244 -3.44 3.18 28.27
N PHE A 245 -2.93 3.32 27.04
CA PHE A 245 -3.40 2.56 25.88
C PHE A 245 -2.42 1.45 25.53
N HIS A 246 -2.93 0.22 25.41
CA HIS A 246 -2.16 -0.97 25.09
C HIS A 246 -2.94 -1.82 24.09
N SER A 247 -2.40 -2.04 22.88
CA SER A 247 -3.02 -2.91 21.88
C SER A 247 -2.01 -3.82 21.19
N LYS A 248 -2.32 -5.11 21.11
CA LYS A 248 -1.53 -6.13 20.40
C LYS A 248 -2.01 -6.35 18.96
N ILE A 249 -3.16 -5.78 18.59
CA ILE A 249 -3.74 -5.91 17.25
C ILE A 249 -2.91 -5.06 16.28
N LEU A 250 -2.37 -5.67 15.23
CA LEU A 250 -1.53 -5.03 14.23
C LEU A 250 -2.24 -4.90 12.87
N ALA A 251 -1.82 -3.90 12.09
CA ALA A 251 -2.27 -3.74 10.71
C ALA A 251 -1.67 -4.84 9.81
N VAL A 252 -2.31 -5.18 8.69
CA VAL A 252 -1.86 -6.26 7.78
C VAL A 252 -0.42 -6.04 7.34
N ASN A 253 -0.06 -4.81 6.97
CA ASN A 253 1.32 -4.50 6.59
C ASN A 253 2.30 -4.60 7.77
N GLN A 254 1.87 -4.29 9.01
CA GLN A 254 2.75 -4.35 10.19
C GLN A 254 3.10 -5.79 10.53
N VAL A 255 2.12 -6.71 10.43
CA VAL A 255 2.38 -8.14 10.59
C VAL A 255 3.34 -8.63 9.50
N PHE A 256 3.11 -8.22 8.25
CA PHE A 256 4.01 -8.56 7.15
C PHE A 256 5.44 -8.02 7.36
N ASP A 257 5.60 -6.74 7.71
CA ASP A 257 6.91 -6.13 7.94
C ASP A 257 7.68 -6.85 9.08
N ILE A 258 6.99 -7.31 10.13
CA ILE A 258 7.55 -8.15 11.21
C ILE A 258 7.99 -9.52 10.68
N LEU A 259 7.12 -10.24 9.96
CA LEU A 259 7.46 -11.57 9.39
C LEU A 259 8.65 -11.47 8.44
N LEU A 260 8.71 -10.41 7.64
CA LEU A 260 9.79 -10.15 6.69
C LEU A 260 11.13 -10.03 7.39
N THR A 261 11.24 -9.16 8.41
CA THR A 261 12.48 -9.01 9.19
C THR A 261 12.81 -10.27 9.99
N PHE A 262 11.81 -11.00 10.53
CA PHE A 262 12.08 -12.28 11.17
C PHE A 262 12.71 -13.30 10.20
N CYS A 263 12.26 -13.36 8.94
CA CYS A 263 12.86 -14.24 7.94
C CYS A 263 14.25 -13.78 7.48
N GLU A 264 14.55 -12.48 7.57
CA GLU A 264 15.89 -11.94 7.26
C GLU A 264 16.89 -12.11 8.42
N THR A 265 16.45 -12.13 9.69
CA THR A 265 17.36 -12.12 10.87
C THR A 265 17.20 -13.25 11.88
N GLY A 266 16.13 -14.05 11.80
CA GLY A 266 15.80 -15.10 12.76
C GLY A 266 15.40 -14.58 14.16
N SER A 267 15.22 -13.27 14.34
CA SER A 267 15.07 -12.63 15.65
C SER A 267 13.72 -11.94 15.82
N TRP A 268 12.81 -12.56 16.61
CA TRP A 268 11.55 -11.94 16.99
C TRP A 268 11.75 -10.62 17.75
N THR A 269 12.78 -10.56 18.61
CA THR A 269 13.20 -9.35 19.32
C THR A 269 13.44 -8.20 18.34
N GLU A 270 14.24 -8.42 17.30
CA GLU A 270 14.61 -7.39 16.33
C GLU A 270 13.43 -7.00 15.43
N ALA A 271 12.67 -7.99 14.94
CA ALA A 271 11.50 -7.77 14.12
C ALA A 271 10.42 -6.96 14.85
N LEU A 272 10.13 -7.31 16.11
CA LEU A 272 9.18 -6.58 16.96
C LEU A 272 9.72 -5.21 17.35
N GLN A 273 11.01 -5.07 17.70
CA GLN A 273 11.60 -3.76 18.01
C GLN A 273 11.54 -2.79 16.81
N THR A 274 11.74 -3.29 15.60
CA THR A 274 11.81 -2.48 14.38
C THR A 274 10.43 -2.05 13.88
N TRP A 275 9.43 -2.94 13.96
CA TRP A 275 8.15 -2.74 13.27
C TRP A 275 6.91 -2.66 14.19
N PHE A 276 7.03 -2.99 15.48
CA PHE A 276 5.91 -2.83 16.40
C PHE A 276 5.67 -1.32 16.70
N PRO A 277 4.45 -0.78 16.52
CA PRO A 277 4.22 0.65 16.67
C PRO A 277 4.38 1.14 18.12
N GLU A 278 5.26 2.12 18.36
CA GLU A 278 5.47 2.72 19.69
C GLU A 278 4.16 3.19 20.35
N GLY A 279 3.23 3.75 19.55
CA GLY A 279 1.93 4.24 20.00
C GLY A 279 0.96 3.15 20.50
N LYS A 280 1.33 1.86 20.44
CA LYS A 280 0.55 0.73 20.95
C LYS A 280 0.95 0.27 22.35
N GLY A 281 1.95 0.93 22.97
CA GLY A 281 2.23 0.81 24.40
C GLY A 281 3.02 -0.42 24.82
N TYR A 282 3.61 -1.18 23.90
CA TYR A 282 4.53 -2.29 24.21
C TYR A 282 5.96 -1.93 23.79
N VAL A 283 6.93 -2.48 24.51
CA VAL A 283 8.38 -2.43 24.18
C VAL A 283 8.98 -3.81 24.40
N VAL A 284 10.07 -4.12 23.69
CA VAL A 284 10.82 -5.35 23.92
C VAL A 284 11.27 -5.46 25.39
N ALA A 285 11.16 -6.66 25.95
CA ALA A 285 11.52 -6.93 27.33
C ALA A 285 13.04 -6.74 27.56
N PRO A 286 13.46 -5.97 28.58
CA PRO A 286 14.88 -5.78 28.88
C PRO A 286 15.49 -7.09 29.40
N GLY A 287 16.16 -7.81 28.50
CA GLY A 287 16.74 -9.13 28.76
C GLY A 287 16.95 -9.96 27.49
N TYR A 288 16.13 -9.77 26.45
CA TYR A 288 16.24 -10.51 25.17
C TYR A 288 17.27 -9.95 24.19
N PHE A 289 18.38 -9.40 24.68
CA PHE A 289 19.58 -9.21 23.86
C PHE A 289 20.25 -10.56 23.66
N SER A 290 19.90 -11.28 22.59
CA SER A 290 20.39 -12.63 22.34
C SER A 290 21.92 -12.67 22.16
N PRO A 291 22.67 -13.39 23.01
CA PRO A 291 24.13 -13.52 22.89
C PRO A 291 24.48 -14.68 21.96
N HIS A 292 24.06 -14.61 20.69
CA HIS A 292 24.37 -15.61 19.67
C HIS A 292 25.11 -15.04 18.46
N ALA A 293 26.22 -14.36 18.77
CA ALA A 293 27.33 -14.16 17.85
C ALA A 293 28.63 -14.59 18.56
N GLY A 294 29.13 -15.79 18.25
CA GLY A 294 30.43 -16.28 18.75
C GLY A 294 30.39 -17.52 19.63
N ALA A 295 30.07 -18.68 19.03
CA ALA A 295 30.44 -19.99 19.58
C ALA A 295 30.60 -21.01 18.43
N GLN A 296 31.55 -20.78 17.53
CA GLN A 296 32.07 -21.87 16.71
C GLN A 296 32.89 -22.80 17.61
N SER A 297 32.41 -24.04 17.76
CA SER A 297 33.13 -25.07 18.50
C SER A 297 34.41 -25.42 17.76
N LEU A 298 35.55 -25.15 18.40
CA LEU A 298 36.76 -25.94 18.18
C LEU A 298 36.66 -27.18 19.08
N TYR A 299 36.39 -28.34 18.48
CA TYR A 299 37.00 -29.65 18.79
C TYR A 299 36.58 -30.66 17.71
#